data_AF-A0A6J7IFD3-F1
#
_entry.id   AF-A0A6J7IFD3-F1
#
_cell.length_a   1.000
_cell.length_b   1.000
_cell.length_c   1.000
_cell.angle_alpha   90.00
_cell.angle_beta   90.00
_cell.angle_gamma   90.00
#
_symmetry.space_group_name_H-M   'P 1'
#
loop_
_entity.id
_entity.type
_entity.pdbx_description
1 polymer ?
#
loop_
_entity_poly.entity_id
_entity_poly.type
_entity_poly.pdbx_seq_one_letter_code
_entity_poly.pdbx_strand_id
1 'polypeptide(L)'
;MLPKITGTDDLARYKTVLAAHGDVMARLWPMIETPDAILAARDLATDPDVDVLVMGTNDLTLELRAATVPGRAPIVPHLAHAILSARAGAVRIVDGVFNNIVDLEGFATECRQGVELGFDGKTLIHPSQVEPCNDAWTPGPAEMEHARKVIEAFDAASAEGRGVATVDGRMIENLHVEIARRILAVSDARSTP
;
A
#
# COMPACT_ATOMS: atom_id res chain seq x y z
N MET A 1 13.66 8.97 -1.82
CA MET A 1 12.29 9.47 -2.12
C MET A 1 12.41 10.65 -3.06
N LEU A 2 11.60 10.70 -4.11
CA LEU A 2 11.70 11.69 -5.18
C LEU A 2 10.39 12.49 -5.26
N PRO A 3 10.37 13.77 -4.84
CA PRO A 3 9.18 14.61 -4.93
C PRO A 3 8.98 15.11 -6.37
N LYS A 4 7.76 15.53 -6.69
CA LYS A 4 7.36 16.23 -7.92
C LYS A 4 7.76 15.52 -9.22
N ILE A 5 7.78 14.19 -9.19
CA ILE A 5 7.95 13.38 -10.40
C ILE A 5 6.74 13.59 -11.29
N THR A 6 6.98 13.84 -12.57
CA THR A 6 5.92 13.97 -13.59
C THR A 6 5.90 12.79 -14.56
N GLY A 7 6.98 12.00 -14.60
CA GLY A 7 7.08 10.79 -15.43
C GLY A 7 8.45 10.11 -15.34
N THR A 8 8.67 9.11 -16.19
CA THR A 8 9.90 8.30 -16.23
C THR A 8 11.14 9.09 -16.63
N ASP A 9 10.99 10.18 -17.38
CA ASP A 9 12.09 11.10 -17.70
C ASP A 9 12.73 11.70 -16.43
N ASP A 10 11.93 11.99 -15.41
CA ASP A 10 12.46 12.48 -14.14
C ASP A 10 13.23 11.37 -13.40
N LEU A 11 12.76 10.11 -13.45
CA LEU A 11 13.51 8.98 -12.90
C LEU A 11 14.88 8.86 -13.57
N ALA A 12 14.96 8.98 -14.89
CA ALA A 12 16.23 8.92 -15.63
C ALA A 12 17.19 10.05 -15.21
N ARG A 13 16.68 11.26 -14.98
CA ARG A 13 17.49 12.39 -14.45
C ARG A 13 18.02 12.07 -13.05
N TYR A 14 17.19 11.58 -12.15
CA TYR A 14 17.62 11.21 -10.80
C TYR A 14 18.65 10.07 -10.81
N LYS A 15 18.46 9.03 -11.62
CA LYS A 15 19.44 7.94 -11.78
C LYS A 15 20.78 8.46 -12.28
N THR A 16 20.78 9.38 -13.24
CA THR A 16 22.01 10.01 -13.75
C THR A 16 22.77 10.74 -12.64
N VAL A 17 22.05 11.52 -11.81
CA VAL A 17 22.65 12.24 -10.69
C VAL A 17 23.19 11.27 -9.64
N LEU A 18 22.42 10.25 -9.25
CA LEU A 18 22.84 9.24 -8.27
C LEU A 18 24.08 8.47 -8.74
N ALA A 19 24.11 8.06 -10.01
CA ALA A 19 25.27 7.40 -10.61
C ALA A 19 26.52 8.30 -10.61
N ALA A 20 26.37 9.60 -10.88
CA ALA A 20 27.47 10.56 -10.81
C ALA A 20 28.04 10.72 -9.39
N HIS A 21 27.23 10.43 -8.37
CA HIS A 21 27.64 10.40 -6.96
C HIS A 21 28.05 9.01 -6.46
N GLY A 22 28.15 8.02 -7.36
CA GLY A 22 28.57 6.65 -7.05
C GLY A 22 27.47 5.76 -6.47
N ASP A 23 26.23 6.22 -6.43
CA ASP A 23 25.09 5.44 -5.93
C ASP A 23 24.28 4.87 -7.10
N VAL A 24 24.68 3.70 -7.57
CA VAL A 24 24.03 3.01 -8.69
C VAL A 24 23.00 1.98 -8.25
N MET A 25 22.93 1.69 -6.94
CA MET A 25 22.05 0.64 -6.38
C MET A 25 20.86 1.22 -5.60
N ALA A 26 20.78 2.54 -5.45
CA ALA A 26 19.66 3.20 -4.78
C ALA A 26 18.31 2.83 -5.40
N ARG A 27 17.40 2.39 -4.53
CA ARG A 27 15.99 2.18 -4.88
C ARG A 27 15.23 3.49 -4.84
N LEU A 28 14.38 3.69 -5.84
CA LEU A 28 13.64 4.93 -6.05
C LEU A 28 12.23 4.82 -5.49
N TRP A 29 11.83 5.88 -4.78
CA TRP A 29 10.51 5.98 -4.16
C TRP A 29 9.84 7.26 -4.69
N PRO A 30 9.30 7.24 -5.92
CA PRO A 30 8.65 8.41 -6.51
C PRO A 30 7.37 8.78 -5.76
N MET A 31 7.19 10.07 -5.54
CA MET A 31 5.96 10.61 -4.99
C MET A 31 4.92 10.82 -6.09
N ILE A 32 3.74 10.25 -5.89
CA ILE A 32 2.57 10.41 -6.74
C ILE A 32 1.72 11.53 -6.15
N GLU A 33 2.00 12.75 -6.59
CA GLU A 33 1.50 13.96 -5.92
C GLU A 33 1.09 15.09 -6.88
N THR A 34 1.08 14.80 -8.19
CA THR A 34 0.60 15.69 -9.25
C THR A 34 -0.29 14.90 -10.23
N PRO A 35 -1.14 15.57 -11.03
CA PRO A 35 -1.93 14.89 -12.06
C PRO A 35 -1.07 14.11 -13.05
N ASP A 36 0.06 14.67 -13.49
CA ASP A 36 1.01 13.99 -14.38
C ASP A 36 1.59 12.73 -13.72
N ALA A 37 1.97 12.80 -12.44
CA ALA A 37 2.42 11.63 -11.69
C ALA A 37 1.36 10.54 -11.59
N ILE A 38 0.09 10.92 -11.38
CA ILE A 38 -1.04 9.97 -11.35
C ILE A 38 -1.18 9.28 -12.70
N LEU A 39 -1.15 10.04 -13.80
CA LEU A 39 -1.28 9.49 -15.15
C LEU A 39 -0.09 8.60 -15.53
N ALA A 40 1.11 8.94 -15.07
CA ALA A 40 2.34 8.17 -15.29
C ALA A 40 2.55 7.02 -14.28
N ALA A 41 1.67 6.86 -13.28
CA ALA A 41 1.90 5.98 -12.13
C ALA A 41 2.21 4.52 -12.54
N ARG A 42 1.61 4.03 -13.62
CA ARG A 42 1.89 2.68 -14.13
C ARG A 42 3.32 2.56 -14.65
N ASP A 43 3.75 3.48 -15.50
CA ASP A 43 5.08 3.44 -16.11
C ASP A 43 6.16 3.61 -15.03
N LEU A 44 5.90 4.50 -14.06
CA LEU A 44 6.72 4.66 -12.87
C LEU A 44 6.81 3.36 -12.05
N ALA A 45 5.70 2.66 -11.85
CA ALA A 45 5.66 1.40 -11.10
C ALA A 45 6.38 0.24 -11.80
N THR A 46 6.50 0.28 -13.13
CA THR A 46 7.18 -0.77 -13.92
C THR A 46 8.67 -0.52 -14.11
N ASP A 47 9.19 0.61 -13.65
CA ASP A 47 10.61 0.90 -13.70
C ASP A 47 11.37 -0.03 -12.72
N PRO A 48 12.45 -0.71 -13.17
CA PRO A 48 13.13 -1.74 -12.38
C PRO A 48 13.85 -1.22 -11.12
N ASP A 49 14.06 0.09 -11.01
CA ASP A 49 14.71 0.71 -9.85
C ASP A 49 13.69 1.25 -8.84
N VAL A 50 12.39 1.20 -9.15
CA VAL A 50 11.31 1.65 -8.27
C VAL A 50 10.86 0.53 -7.34
N ASP A 51 10.87 0.81 -6.04
CA ASP A 51 10.45 -0.15 -5.00
C ASP A 51 9.09 0.20 -4.37
N VAL A 52 8.80 1.51 -4.30
CA VAL A 52 7.64 2.05 -3.58
C VAL A 52 7.07 3.26 -4.31
N LEU A 53 5.76 3.27 -4.55
CA LEU A 53 5.05 4.52 -4.84
C LEU A 53 4.63 5.19 -3.52
N VAL A 54 4.82 6.50 -3.40
CA VAL A 54 4.46 7.25 -2.19
C VAL A 54 3.38 8.26 -2.53
N MET A 55 2.20 8.20 -1.91
CA MET A 55 1.17 9.20 -2.18
C MET A 55 1.49 10.54 -1.52
N GLY A 56 1.52 11.63 -2.28
CA GLY A 56 1.56 13.00 -1.76
C GLY A 56 0.17 13.63 -1.81
N THR A 57 -0.68 13.30 -0.83
CA THR A 57 -2.12 13.63 -0.84
C THR A 57 -2.42 15.13 -0.74
N ASN A 58 -1.62 15.90 0.00
CA ASN A 58 -1.78 17.34 0.13
C ASN A 58 -1.58 18.05 -1.22
N ASP A 59 -0.46 17.74 -1.87
CA ASP A 59 -0.08 18.34 -3.14
C ASP A 59 -1.02 17.87 -4.26
N LEU A 60 -1.41 16.59 -4.26
CA LEU A 60 -2.41 16.11 -5.21
C LEU A 60 -3.74 16.83 -5.06
N THR A 61 -4.20 17.06 -3.82
CA THR A 61 -5.44 17.81 -3.55
C THR A 61 -5.35 19.25 -4.07
N LEU A 62 -4.20 19.90 -3.85
CA LEU A 62 -3.92 21.25 -4.35
C LEU A 62 -3.95 21.31 -5.88
N GLU A 63 -3.21 20.43 -6.55
CA GLU A 63 -3.08 20.41 -8.01
C GLU A 63 -4.41 20.11 -8.71
N LEU A 64 -5.21 19.22 -8.13
CA LEU A 64 -6.56 18.91 -8.63
C LEU A 64 -7.57 20.04 -8.36
N ARG A 65 -7.20 21.03 -7.52
CA ARG A 65 -8.12 22.06 -7.01
C ARG A 65 -9.33 21.43 -6.32
N ALA A 66 -9.11 20.28 -5.67
CA ALA A 66 -10.15 19.54 -4.99
C ALA A 66 -10.49 20.21 -3.65
N ALA A 67 -11.74 20.06 -3.22
CA ALA A 67 -12.16 20.55 -1.92
C ALA A 67 -11.59 19.68 -0.79
N THR A 68 -11.18 20.29 0.32
CA THR A 68 -10.92 19.59 1.56
C THR A 68 -12.25 19.36 2.28
N VAL A 69 -12.68 18.11 2.34
CA VAL A 69 -13.92 17.68 3.02
C VAL A 69 -13.58 16.64 4.10
N PRO A 70 -14.47 16.36 5.06
CA PRO A 70 -14.25 15.27 6.00
C PRO A 70 -13.95 13.94 5.27
N GLY A 71 -12.88 13.27 5.69
CA GLY A 71 -12.34 12.09 5.00
C GLY A 71 -11.55 12.46 3.74
N ARG A 72 -11.64 11.63 2.70
CA ARG A 72 -10.81 11.75 1.50
C ARG A 72 -11.51 11.47 0.17
N ALA A 73 -12.84 11.52 0.18
CA ALA A 73 -13.67 11.16 -0.98
C ALA A 73 -13.23 11.82 -2.30
N PRO A 74 -12.85 13.12 -2.36
CA PRO A 74 -12.45 13.76 -3.61
C PRO A 74 -11.21 13.15 -4.28
N ILE A 75 -10.32 12.49 -3.52
CA ILE A 75 -9.08 11.91 -4.05
C ILE A 75 -9.11 10.38 -4.15
N VAL A 76 -10.16 9.71 -3.65
CA VAL A 76 -10.28 8.24 -3.67
C VAL A 76 -10.06 7.64 -5.07
N PRO A 77 -10.62 8.18 -6.17
CA PRO A 77 -10.37 7.62 -7.51
C PRO A 77 -8.88 7.62 -7.89
N HIS A 78 -8.12 8.61 -7.42
CA HIS A 78 -6.70 8.77 -7.71
C HIS A 78 -5.84 7.84 -6.85
N LEU A 79 -6.21 7.67 -5.58
CA LEU A 79 -5.63 6.65 -4.70
C LEU A 79 -5.82 5.24 -5.30
N ALA A 80 -7.03 4.92 -5.74
CA ALA A 80 -7.33 3.64 -6.37
C ALA A 80 -6.53 3.42 -7.67
N HIS A 81 -6.36 4.47 -8.49
CA HIS A 81 -5.53 4.40 -9.69
C HIS A 81 -4.05 4.12 -9.36
N ALA A 82 -3.49 4.83 -8.37
CA ALA A 82 -2.10 4.62 -7.95
C ALA A 82 -1.88 3.21 -7.38
N ILE A 83 -2.83 2.69 -6.58
CA ILE A 83 -2.79 1.32 -6.06
C ILE A 83 -2.82 0.32 -7.21
N LEU A 84 -3.74 0.47 -8.16
CA LEU A 84 -3.82 -0.40 -9.34
C LEU A 84 -2.48 -0.42 -10.09
N SER A 85 -1.89 0.74 -10.32
CA SER A 85 -0.58 0.88 -10.97
C SER A 85 0.53 0.21 -10.18
N ALA A 86 0.59 0.39 -8.86
CA ALA A 86 1.58 -0.26 -8.00
C ALA A 86 1.48 -1.79 -8.06
N ARG A 87 0.25 -2.33 -8.02
CA ARG A 87 0.03 -3.78 -8.16
C ARG A 87 0.41 -4.31 -9.54
N ALA A 88 0.15 -3.54 -10.60
CA ALA A 88 0.57 -3.90 -11.96
C ALA A 88 2.11 -3.91 -12.12
N GLY A 89 2.82 -3.03 -11.43
CA GLY A 89 4.28 -3.01 -11.37
C GLY A 89 4.91 -3.95 -10.34
N ALA A 90 4.10 -4.66 -9.54
CA ALA A 90 4.55 -5.47 -8.41
C ALA A 90 5.41 -4.70 -7.37
N VAL A 91 5.15 -3.40 -7.21
CA VAL A 91 5.81 -2.53 -6.23
C VAL A 91 4.90 -2.24 -5.04
N ARG A 92 5.52 -1.86 -3.91
CA ARG A 92 4.78 -1.41 -2.73
C ARG A 92 4.18 -0.02 -2.97
N ILE A 93 3.14 0.32 -2.22
CA ILE A 93 2.58 1.67 -2.22
C ILE A 93 2.22 2.09 -0.80
N VAL A 94 2.60 3.30 -0.42
CA VAL A 94 2.28 3.87 0.90
C VAL A 94 1.36 5.08 0.75
N ASP A 95 0.38 5.15 1.63
CA ASP A 95 -0.61 6.23 1.71
C ASP A 95 0.04 7.56 2.18
N GLY A 96 -0.65 8.66 1.93
CA GLY A 96 -0.17 10.01 2.21
C GLY A 96 -0.31 10.42 3.67
N VAL A 97 0.05 11.66 3.96
CA VAL A 97 0.04 12.19 5.33
C VAL A 97 -1.39 12.47 5.82
N PHE A 98 -1.57 12.46 7.14
CA PHE A 98 -2.77 12.98 7.79
C PHE A 98 -2.41 14.21 8.62
N ASN A 99 -2.95 15.37 8.24
CA ASN A 99 -2.48 16.67 8.76
C ASN A 99 -2.96 16.98 10.17
N ASN A 100 -4.14 16.49 10.58
CA ASN A 100 -4.75 16.87 11.85
C ASN A 100 -4.19 16.02 13.01
N ILE A 101 -3.01 16.39 13.52
CA ILE A 101 -2.26 15.59 14.51
C ILE A 101 -3.00 15.35 15.84
N VAL A 102 -4.00 16.17 16.17
CA VAL A 102 -4.79 16.04 17.41
C VAL A 102 -6.02 15.14 17.24
N ASP A 103 -6.40 14.83 15.99
CA ASP A 103 -7.54 13.98 15.67
C ASP A 103 -7.11 12.54 15.44
N LEU A 104 -6.91 11.82 16.54
CA LEU A 104 -6.49 10.42 16.51
C LEU A 104 -7.59 9.48 15.97
N GLU A 105 -8.86 9.83 16.14
CA GLU A 105 -9.98 9.03 15.63
C GLU A 105 -10.10 9.15 14.10
N GLY A 106 -9.97 10.38 13.58
CA GLY A 106 -9.87 10.63 12.15
C GLY A 106 -8.66 9.95 11.53
N PHE A 107 -7.50 10.01 12.20
CA PHE A 107 -6.30 9.30 11.77
C PHE A 107 -6.52 7.78 11.69
N ALA A 108 -7.04 7.17 12.76
CA ALA A 108 -7.32 5.73 12.80
C ALA A 108 -8.35 5.31 11.73
N THR A 109 -9.34 6.17 11.46
CA THR A 109 -10.31 5.94 10.38
C THR A 109 -9.66 5.96 9.01
N GLU A 110 -8.78 6.92 8.75
CA GLU A 110 -8.06 6.99 7.48
C GLU A 110 -7.06 5.83 7.30
N CYS A 111 -6.41 5.38 8.37
CA CYS A 111 -5.57 4.19 8.36
C CYS A 111 -6.36 2.93 7.99
N ARG A 112 -7.54 2.70 8.60
CA ARG A 112 -8.43 1.58 8.23
C ARG A 112 -8.83 1.63 6.77
N GLN A 113 -9.23 2.79 6.28
CA GLN A 113 -9.51 2.96 4.86
C GLN A 113 -8.27 2.66 4.00
N GLY A 114 -7.06 2.95 4.48
CA GLY A 114 -5.80 2.68 3.78
C GLY A 114 -5.58 1.18 3.59
N VAL A 115 -5.81 0.41 4.65
CA VAL A 115 -5.78 -1.06 4.62
C VAL A 115 -6.85 -1.60 3.67
N GLU A 116 -8.09 -1.09 3.76
CA GLU A 116 -9.23 -1.51 2.92
C GLU A 116 -9.00 -1.23 1.42
N LEU A 117 -8.38 -0.10 1.08
CA LEU A 117 -8.01 0.22 -0.30
C LEU A 117 -6.81 -0.61 -0.81
N GLY A 118 -6.05 -1.22 0.10
CA GLY A 118 -4.92 -2.07 -0.23
C GLY A 118 -3.58 -1.34 -0.30
N PHE A 119 -3.36 -0.27 0.48
CA PHE A 119 -2.02 0.28 0.70
C PHE A 119 -1.15 -0.65 1.56
N ASP A 120 0.16 -0.56 1.42
CA ASP A 120 1.15 -1.34 2.19
C ASP A 120 1.65 -0.60 3.44
N GLY A 121 1.18 0.63 3.67
CA GLY A 121 1.53 1.47 4.82
C GLY A 121 1.09 2.91 4.61
N LYS A 122 1.57 3.82 5.47
CA LYS A 122 1.27 5.25 5.42
C LYS A 122 2.46 6.10 5.84
N THR A 123 2.62 7.25 5.21
CA THR A 123 3.59 8.27 5.64
C THR A 123 3.10 9.01 6.88
N LEU A 124 3.97 9.21 7.86
CA LEU A 124 3.63 9.77 9.17
C LEU A 124 4.38 11.08 9.42
N ILE A 125 3.73 12.04 10.06
CA ILE A 125 4.29 13.37 10.33
C ILE A 125 4.42 13.68 11.83
N HIS A 126 3.93 12.78 12.69
CA HIS A 126 4.00 12.96 14.14
C HIS A 126 4.19 11.61 14.87
N PRO A 127 5.00 11.55 15.95
CA PRO A 127 5.23 10.30 16.69
C PRO A 127 3.96 9.62 17.21
N SER A 128 2.92 10.38 17.59
CA SER A 128 1.63 9.81 18.04
C SER A 128 0.88 9.02 16.97
N GLN A 129 1.29 9.12 15.70
CA GLN A 129 0.69 8.40 14.59
C GLN A 129 1.33 7.01 14.39
N VAL A 130 2.50 6.76 14.98
CA VAL A 130 3.30 5.54 14.73
C VAL A 130 2.58 4.28 15.23
N GLU A 131 2.19 4.25 16.49
CA GLU A 131 1.48 3.12 17.09
C GLU A 131 0.13 2.84 16.40
N PRO A 132 -0.81 3.79 16.28
CA PRO A 132 -2.09 3.52 15.60
C PRO A 132 -1.95 3.17 14.11
N CYS A 133 -0.91 3.66 13.42
CA CYS A 133 -0.61 3.22 12.06
C CYS A 133 -0.15 1.77 12.04
N ASN A 134 0.80 1.41 12.90
CA ASN A 134 1.29 0.04 12.99
C ASN A 134 0.17 -0.94 13.32
N ASP A 135 -0.73 -0.58 14.24
CA ASP A 135 -1.87 -1.40 14.61
C ASP A 135 -2.81 -1.65 13.43
N ALA A 136 -3.10 -0.62 12.62
CA ALA A 136 -4.00 -0.76 11.47
C ALA A 136 -3.47 -1.74 10.41
N TRP A 137 -2.17 -1.72 10.11
CA TRP A 137 -1.56 -2.64 9.14
C TRP A 137 -1.07 -3.96 9.75
N THR A 138 -1.29 -4.19 11.05
CA THR A 138 -0.95 -5.45 11.70
C THR A 138 -2.19 -6.31 11.83
N PRO A 139 -2.22 -7.51 11.23
CA PRO A 139 -3.35 -8.41 11.39
C PRO A 139 -3.59 -8.78 12.85
N GLY A 140 -4.84 -8.70 13.28
CA GLY A 140 -5.24 -9.06 14.64
C GLY A 140 -5.20 -10.57 14.89
N PRO A 141 -5.22 -11.02 16.16
CA PRO A 141 -5.25 -12.44 16.51
C PRO A 141 -6.39 -13.22 15.84
N ALA A 142 -7.57 -12.62 15.72
CA ALA A 142 -8.73 -13.24 15.07
C ALA A 142 -8.54 -13.42 13.56
N GLU A 143 -7.92 -12.45 12.88
CA GLU A 143 -7.61 -12.54 11.45
C GLU A 143 -6.56 -13.60 11.18
N MET A 144 -5.52 -13.67 12.02
CA MET A 144 -4.50 -14.73 11.92
C MET A 144 -5.09 -16.12 12.16
N GLU A 145 -5.96 -16.27 13.16
CA GLU A 145 -6.63 -17.54 13.44
C GLU A 145 -7.52 -17.98 12.26
N HIS A 146 -8.29 -17.05 11.70
CA HIS A 146 -9.09 -17.33 10.52
C HIS A 146 -8.23 -17.69 9.31
N ALA A 147 -7.11 -16.98 9.09
CA ALA A 147 -6.17 -17.28 8.02
C ALA A 147 -5.59 -18.71 8.12
N ARG A 148 -5.23 -19.17 9.34
CA ARG A 148 -4.79 -20.56 9.56
C ARG A 148 -5.87 -21.56 9.21
N LYS A 149 -7.11 -21.34 9.68
CA LYS A 149 -8.26 -22.20 9.37
C LYS A 149 -8.54 -22.31 7.87
N VAL A 150 -8.43 -21.19 7.15
CA VAL A 150 -8.61 -21.14 5.68
C VAL A 150 -7.58 -22.01 4.96
N ILE A 151 -6.30 -21.90 5.35
CA ILE A 151 -5.22 -22.69 4.76
C ILE A 151 -5.42 -24.18 5.06
N GLU A 152 -5.63 -24.54 6.32
CA GLU A 152 -5.83 -25.93 6.75
C GLU A 152 -7.01 -26.60 6.05
N ALA A 153 -8.16 -25.91 5.97
CA ALA A 153 -9.35 -26.46 5.33
C ALA A 153 -9.16 -26.66 3.82
N PHE A 154 -8.47 -25.73 3.14
CA PHE A 154 -8.19 -25.85 1.71
C PHE A 154 -7.15 -26.93 1.41
N ASP A 155 -6.11 -27.06 2.21
CA ASP A 155 -5.08 -28.09 2.05
C ASP A 155 -5.68 -29.49 2.26
N ALA A 156 -6.56 -29.67 3.25
CA ALA A 156 -7.30 -30.92 3.46
C ALA A 156 -8.21 -31.26 2.28
N ALA A 157 -8.96 -30.29 1.75
CA ALA A 157 -9.79 -30.49 0.56
C ALA A 157 -8.96 -30.84 -0.68
N SER A 158 -7.81 -30.18 -0.86
CA SER A 158 -6.89 -30.41 -1.97
C SER A 158 -6.29 -31.82 -1.94
N ALA A 159 -5.96 -32.34 -0.75
CA ALA A 159 -5.48 -33.70 -0.56
C ALA A 159 -6.52 -34.77 -0.98
N GLU A 160 -7.81 -34.43 -0.92
CA GLU A 160 -8.92 -35.26 -1.40
C GLU A 160 -9.26 -35.02 -2.88
N GLY A 161 -8.48 -34.19 -3.59
CA GLY A 161 -8.72 -33.83 -4.99
C GLY A 161 -9.81 -32.80 -5.22
N ARG A 162 -10.25 -32.07 -4.18
CA ARG A 162 -11.25 -31.00 -4.27
C ARG A 162 -10.56 -29.63 -4.38
N GLY A 163 -11.00 -28.81 -5.34
CA GLY A 163 -10.48 -27.44 -5.54
C GLY A 163 -11.14 -26.37 -4.66
N VAL A 164 -12.04 -26.75 -3.75
CA VAL A 164 -12.79 -25.85 -2.88
C VAL A 164 -12.97 -26.44 -1.49
N ALA A 165 -13.03 -25.58 -0.48
CA ALA A 165 -13.35 -25.92 0.90
C ALA A 165 -14.50 -25.04 1.44
N THR A 166 -14.95 -25.31 2.66
CA THR A 166 -15.93 -24.47 3.34
C THR A 166 -15.45 -24.18 4.76
N VAL A 167 -15.40 -22.90 5.12
CA VAL A 167 -15.02 -22.42 6.46
C VAL A 167 -16.08 -21.42 6.91
N ASP A 168 -16.63 -21.60 8.10
CA ASP A 168 -17.67 -20.73 8.68
C ASP A 168 -18.86 -20.45 7.73
N GLY A 169 -19.25 -21.46 6.96
CA GLY A 169 -20.35 -21.38 5.99
C GLY A 169 -20.01 -20.65 4.68
N ARG A 170 -18.74 -20.29 4.44
CA ARG A 170 -18.27 -19.62 3.22
C ARG A 170 -17.41 -20.54 2.39
N MET A 171 -17.55 -20.43 1.07
CA MET A 171 -16.71 -21.16 0.11
C MET A 171 -15.29 -20.59 0.12
N ILE A 172 -14.30 -21.47 0.18
CA ILE A 172 -12.87 -21.16 0.16
C ILE A 172 -12.28 -21.70 -1.14
N GLU A 173 -11.50 -20.86 -1.80
CA GLU A 173 -10.82 -21.10 -3.08
C GLU A 173 -9.36 -20.67 -2.95
N ASN A 174 -8.53 -20.95 -3.97
CA ASN A 174 -7.10 -20.61 -3.94
C ASN A 174 -6.83 -19.12 -3.63
N LEU A 175 -7.66 -18.19 -4.12
CA LEU A 175 -7.51 -16.75 -3.82
C LEU A 175 -7.59 -16.46 -2.31
N HIS A 176 -8.45 -17.17 -1.58
CA HIS A 176 -8.62 -16.98 -0.14
C HIS A 176 -7.40 -17.49 0.62
N VAL A 177 -6.78 -18.57 0.13
CA VAL A 177 -5.53 -19.11 0.67
C VAL A 177 -4.37 -18.16 0.43
N GLU A 178 -4.28 -17.53 -0.75
CA GLU A 178 -3.26 -16.52 -1.04
C GLU A 178 -3.38 -15.29 -0.12
N ILE A 179 -4.61 -14.83 0.14
CA ILE A 179 -4.87 -13.75 1.10
C ILE A 179 -4.47 -14.19 2.51
N ALA A 180 -4.87 -15.39 2.94
CA ALA A 180 -4.53 -15.93 4.26
C ALA A 180 -3.01 -16.06 4.45
N ARG A 181 -2.29 -16.55 3.44
CA ARG A 181 -0.81 -16.62 3.46
C ARG A 181 -0.18 -15.24 3.58
N ARG A 182 -0.72 -14.23 2.87
CA ARG A 182 -0.24 -12.84 2.99
C ARG A 182 -0.44 -12.30 4.40
N ILE A 183 -1.60 -12.55 5.02
CA ILE A 183 -1.90 -12.15 6.40
C ILE A 183 -0.86 -12.73 7.38
N LEU A 184 -0.57 -14.03 7.27
CA LEU A 184 0.42 -14.67 8.16
C LEU A 184 1.85 -14.16 7.90
N ALA A 185 2.22 -13.92 6.64
CA ALA A 185 3.53 -13.39 6.29
C ALA A 185 3.81 -12.00 6.90
N VAL A 186 2.79 -11.13 6.98
CA VAL A 186 2.92 -9.82 7.63
C VAL A 186 3.19 -9.98 9.13
N SER A 187 2.52 -10.93 9.79
CA SER A 187 2.77 -11.22 11.22
C SER A 187 4.18 -11.74 11.48
N ASP A 188 4.66 -12.65 10.63
CA ASP A 188 6.00 -13.26 10.79
C ASP A 188 7.11 -12.23 10.58
N ALA A 189 6.96 -11.33 9.60
CA ALA A 189 7.91 -10.25 9.33
C ALA A 189 8.09 -9.29 10.53
N ARG A 190 7.01 -9.02 11.30
CA ARG A 190 7.09 -8.21 12.53
C ARG A 190 7.72 -8.93 13.72
N SER A 191 7.73 -10.26 13.69
CA SER A 191 8.32 -11.09 14.76
C SER A 191 9.82 -11.28 14.59
N THR A 192 10.38 -10.82 13.46
CA THR A 192 11.82 -10.82 13.19
C THR A 192 12.42 -9.51 13.72
N PRO A 193 13.41 -9.54 14.63
CA PRO A 193 14.01 -8.35 15.26
C PRO A 193 14.79 -7.47 14.29
#